data_AF-A0A967BNC8-F1
#
_entry.id   AF-A0A967BNC8-F1
#
_cell.length_a   1.000
_cell.length_b   1.000
_cell.length_c   1.000
_cell.angle_alpha   90.00
_cell.angle_beta   90.00
_cell.angle_gamma   90.00
#
_symmetry.space_group_name_H-M   'P 1'
#
loop_
_entity.id
_entity.type
_entity.pdbx_description
1 polymer ?
#
loop_
_entity_poly.entity_id
_entity_poly.type
_entity_poly.pdbx_seq_one_letter_code
_entity_poly.pdbx_strand_id
1 'polypeptide(L)'
;MDIILIAAITVDGYIARQSDEVISWSKDLKLFKKQTMGCPVIMGSNTEKTLAVELKGREKIIVHRNDDPQKILDGIDVEKCFIIL
;
A
#
# COMPACT_ATOMS: atom_id res chain seq x y z
N MET A 1 2.95 17.50 3.10
CA MET A 1 2.36 16.17 2.89
C MET A 1 3.19 15.16 3.66
N ASP A 2 2.56 14.36 4.51
CA ASP A 2 3.21 13.24 5.17
C ASP A 2 3.18 12.00 4.27
N ILE A 3 4.33 11.32 4.18
CA ILE A 3 4.46 10.05 3.46
C ILE A 3 4.64 8.95 4.51
N ILE A 4 3.66 8.06 4.62
CA ILE A 4 3.60 7.07 5.69
C ILE A 4 3.78 5.68 5.10
N LEU A 5 4.81 4.96 5.53
CA LEU A 5 4.96 3.53 5.21
C LEU A 5 4.13 2.69 6.19
N ILE A 6 3.32 1.76 5.69
CA ILE A 6 2.57 0.79 6.48
C ILE A 6 2.77 -0.63 5.93
N ALA A 7 3.06 -1.57 6.81
CA ALA A 7 3.27 -2.97 6.46
C ALA A 7 2.82 -3.89 7.60
N ALA A 8 2.31 -5.07 7.26
CA ALA A 8 2.12 -6.16 8.22
C ALA A 8 3.33 -7.11 8.10
N ILE A 9 4.04 -7.33 9.20
CA ILE A 9 5.26 -8.16 9.23
C ILE A 9 5.11 -9.34 10.18
N THR A 10 5.74 -10.45 9.84
CA THR A 10 5.98 -11.54 10.76
C THR A 10 7.03 -11.15 11.80
N VAL A 11 7.15 -11.93 12.89
CA VAL A 11 8.12 -11.67 13.97
C VAL A 11 9.57 -11.69 13.46
N ASP A 12 9.84 -12.49 12.44
CA ASP A 12 11.12 -12.59 11.74
C ASP A 12 11.27 -11.57 10.58
N GLY A 13 10.32 -10.65 10.41
CA GLY A 13 10.45 -9.47 9.55
C GLY A 13 10.02 -9.65 8.09
N TYR A 14 9.35 -10.74 7.73
CA TYR A 14 8.83 -10.96 6.39
C TYR A 14 7.43 -10.36 6.22
N ILE A 15 7.15 -9.83 5.02
CA ILE A 15 5.82 -9.31 4.62
C ILE A 15 5.02 -10.31 3.77
N ALA A 16 5.70 -11.29 3.16
CA ALA A 16 5.11 -12.32 2.33
C ALA A 16 5.98 -13.58 2.34
N ARG A 17 5.39 -14.76 2.13
CA ARG A 17 6.12 -16.02 2.00
C ARG A 17 6.65 -16.22 0.57
N GLN A 18 5.90 -15.77 -0.43
CA GLN A 18 6.23 -15.84 -1.85
C GLN A 18 5.78 -14.57 -2.57
N SER A 19 6.39 -14.29 -3.74
CA SER A 19 6.13 -13.05 -4.50
C SER A 19 4.73 -12.96 -5.11
N ASP A 20 4.05 -14.10 -5.26
CA ASP A 20 2.71 -14.25 -5.87
C ASP A 20 1.66 -14.70 -4.84
N GLU A 21 2.00 -14.74 -3.55
CA GLU A 21 1.08 -15.11 -2.49
C GLU A 21 -0.03 -14.06 -2.32
N VAL A 22 -1.29 -14.47 -2.46
CA VAL A 22 -2.44 -13.61 -2.16
C VAL A 22 -2.61 -13.46 -0.65
N ILE A 23 -2.42 -12.23 -0.15
CA ILE A 23 -2.49 -11.93 1.29
C ILE A 23 -3.96 -11.85 1.72
N SER A 24 -4.45 -12.92 2.36
CA SER A 24 -5.85 -13.05 2.83
C SER A 24 -5.98 -13.32 4.33
N TRP A 25 -4.87 -13.56 5.02
CA TRP A 25 -4.85 -14.12 6.38
C TRP A 25 -4.51 -13.11 7.49
N SER A 26 -4.17 -11.85 7.15
CA SER A 26 -3.80 -10.85 8.15
C SER A 26 -5.01 -10.39 8.97
N LYS A 27 -4.87 -10.44 10.31
CA LYS A 27 -5.84 -9.86 11.25
C LYS A 27 -5.79 -8.33 11.27
N ASP A 28 -4.75 -7.74 10.70
CA ASP A 28 -4.48 -6.30 10.68
C ASP A 28 -5.34 -5.56 9.66
N LEU A 29 -6.08 -6.27 8.82
CA LEU A 29 -6.89 -5.69 7.76
C LEU A 29 -7.87 -4.60 8.24
N LYS A 30 -8.48 -4.80 9.42
CA LYS A 30 -9.39 -3.80 10.01
C LYS A 30 -8.65 -2.52 10.39
N LEU A 31 -7.45 -2.65 10.95
CA LEU A 31 -6.61 -1.52 11.34
C LEU A 31 -6.09 -0.79 10.10
N PHE A 32 -5.56 -1.53 9.13
CA PHE A 32 -5.14 -1.00 7.83
C PHE A 32 -6.25 -0.19 7.16
N LYS A 33 -7.47 -0.75 7.08
CA LYS A 33 -8.63 -0.04 6.52
C LYS A 33 -8.94 1.24 7.30
N LYS A 34 -8.92 1.20 8.64
CA LYS A 34 -9.18 2.37 9.49
C LYS A 34 -8.15 3.47 9.29
N GLN A 35 -6.88 3.11 9.14
CA GLN A 35 -5.78 4.08 9.03
C GLN A 35 -5.66 4.70 7.63
N THR A 36 -5.97 3.94 6.58
CA THR A 36 -5.76 4.38 5.19
C THR A 36 -7.01 4.97 4.54
N MET A 37 -8.20 4.85 5.14
CA MET A 37 -9.45 5.30 4.52
C MET A 37 -9.43 6.80 4.20
N GLY A 38 -9.84 7.16 2.98
CA GLY A 38 -9.87 8.55 2.52
C GLY A 38 -8.50 9.12 2.14
N CYS A 39 -7.41 8.35 2.27
CA CYS A 39 -6.08 8.74 1.84
C CYS A 39 -5.65 7.96 0.58
N PRO A 40 -4.83 8.56 -0.30
CA PRO A 40 -4.18 7.84 -1.38
C PRO A 40 -3.26 6.73 -0.85
N VAL A 41 -3.27 5.59 -1.54
CA VAL A 41 -2.42 4.44 -1.25
C VAL A 41 -1.54 4.13 -2.46
N ILE A 42 -0.24 4.17 -2.23
CA ILE A 42 0.83 3.92 -3.20
C ILE A 42 1.33 2.50 -3.01
N MET A 43 1.42 1.73 -4.08
CA MET A 43 1.88 0.34 -4.04
C MET A 43 2.62 -0.05 -5.32
N GLY A 44 3.48 -1.06 -5.22
CA GLY A 44 4.10 -1.66 -6.40
C GLY A 44 3.11 -2.53 -7.20
N SER A 45 3.38 -2.71 -8.49
CA SER A 45 2.55 -3.56 -9.37
C SER A 45 2.45 -5.04 -8.95
N ASN A 46 3.41 -5.56 -8.18
CA ASN A 46 3.30 -6.91 -7.60
C ASN A 46 2.33 -6.95 -6.42
N THR A 47 2.40 -5.96 -5.52
CA THR A 47 1.47 -5.83 -4.39
C THR A 47 0.03 -5.68 -4.88
N GLU A 48 -0.19 -4.94 -5.98
CA GLU A 48 -1.52 -4.77 -6.56
C GLU A 48 -2.13 -6.10 -7.01
N LYS A 49 -1.32 -7.00 -7.58
CA LYS A 49 -1.75 -8.33 -8.05
C LYS A 49 -2.04 -9.30 -6.91
N THR A 50 -1.34 -9.18 -5.78
CA THR A 50 -1.46 -10.09 -4.63
C THR A 50 -2.44 -9.59 -3.57
N LEU A 51 -2.96 -8.38 -3.70
CA LEU A 51 -3.88 -7.81 -2.74
C LEU A 51 -5.28 -8.42 -2.87
N ALA A 52 -5.70 -9.20 -1.87
CA ALA A 52 -7.03 -9.82 -1.83
C ALA A 52 -8.18 -8.84 -1.53
N VAL A 53 -7.85 -7.60 -1.16
CA VAL A 53 -8.77 -6.66 -0.53
C VAL A 53 -9.09 -5.51 -1.46
N GLU A 54 -10.37 -5.20 -1.61
CA GLU A 54 -10.80 -3.99 -2.29
C GLU A 54 -10.38 -2.72 -1.54
N LEU A 55 -9.69 -1.82 -2.24
CA LEU A 55 -9.28 -0.52 -1.74
C LEU A 55 -10.35 0.57 -1.96
N LYS A 56 -11.64 0.21 -1.91
CA LYS A 56 -12.74 1.18 -2.07
C LYS A 56 -12.59 2.36 -1.09
N GLY A 57 -12.89 3.56 -1.57
CA GLY A 57 -12.75 4.82 -0.82
C GLY A 57 -11.31 5.33 -0.69
N ARG A 58 -10.36 4.75 -1.44
CA ARG A 58 -8.95 5.15 -1.50
C ARG A 58 -8.50 5.24 -2.95
N GLU A 59 -7.77 6.29 -3.27
CA GLU A 59 -7.11 6.40 -4.57
C GLU A 59 -5.95 5.41 -4.62
N LYS A 60 -5.91 4.56 -5.64
CA LYS A 60 -4.81 3.62 -5.85
C LYS A 60 -3.78 4.22 -6.80
N ILE A 61 -2.54 4.31 -6.35
CA ILE A 61 -1.40 4.74 -7.17
C ILE A 61 -0.46 3.55 -7.32
N ILE A 62 -0.32 3.05 -8.54
CA ILE A 62 0.50 1.88 -8.86
C ILE A 62 1.81 2.37 -9.43
N VAL A 63 2.92 1.97 -8.82
CA VAL A 63 4.26 2.35 -9.26
C VAL A 63 4.97 1.21 -9.97
N HIS A 64 5.72 1.57 -11.00
CA HIS A 64 6.54 0.72 -11.84
C HIS A 64 8.01 1.12 -11.75
N ARG A 65 8.89 0.23 -12.21
CA ARG A 65 10.35 0.38 -12.07
C ARG A 65 10.92 1.66 -12.71
N ASN A 66 10.27 2.16 -13.76
CA ASN A 66 10.75 3.32 -14.52
C ASN A 66 9.98 4.61 -14.18
N ASP A 67 9.07 4.57 -13.21
CA ASP A 67 8.36 5.76 -12.78
C ASP A 67 9.29 6.65 -11.97
N ASP A 68 9.07 7.96 -12.06
CA ASP A 68 9.78 8.97 -11.29
C ASP A 68 9.03 9.20 -9.97
N PRO A 69 9.58 8.80 -8.80
CA PRO A 69 8.90 8.94 -7.53
C PRO A 69 8.57 10.40 -7.19
N GLN A 70 9.43 11.35 -7.58
CA GLN A 70 9.20 12.76 -7.27
C GLN A 70 7.96 13.28 -8.02
N LYS A 71 7.83 12.96 -9.32
CA LYS A 71 6.65 13.36 -10.10
C LYS A 71 5.36 12.76 -9.58
N ILE A 72 5.40 11.52 -9.09
CA ILE A 72 4.23 10.88 -8.48
C ILE A 72 3.82 11.65 -7.23
N LEU A 73 4.78 11.95 -6.34
CA LEU A 73 4.52 12.65 -5.09
C LEU A 73 4.04 14.09 -5.31
N ASP A 74 4.61 14.79 -6.29
CA ASP A 74 4.22 16.16 -6.66
C ASP A 74 2.77 16.23 -7.19
N GLY A 75 2.23 15.11 -7.71
CA GLY A 75 0.85 14.99 -8.17
C GLY A 75 -0.18 14.75 -7.06
N ILE A 76 0.25 14.58 -5.81
CA ILE A 76 -0.62 14.27 -4.67
C ILE A 76 -0.87 15.53 -3.84
N ASP A 77 -2.04 16.14 -4.01
CA ASP A 77 -2.46 17.35 -3.27
C ASP A 77 -3.33 17.00 -2.05
N VAL A 78 -2.78 16.22 -1.12
CA VAL A 78 -3.44 15.92 0.16
C VAL A 78 -2.46 15.99 1.33
N GLU A 79 -3.00 16.04 2.55
CA GLU A 79 -2.18 16.11 3.77
C GLU A 79 -1.31 14.84 3.96
N LYS A 80 -1.84 13.65 3.63
CA LYS A 80 -1.20 12.35 3.91
C LYS A 80 -1.41 11.35 2.79
N CYS A 81 -0.37 10.59 2.47
CA CYS A 81 -0.45 9.40 1.63
C CYS A 81 0.24 8.20 2.30
N PHE A 82 -0.17 7.01 1.90
CA PHE A 82 0.37 5.76 2.46
C PHE A 82 1.09 4.96 1.39
N ILE A 83 2.32 4.53 1.68
CA ILE A 83 3.00 3.47 0.93
C ILE A 83 2.67 2.15 1.63
N ILE A 84 2.12 1.20 0.89
CA ILE A 84 1.70 -0.10 1.44
C ILE A 84 2.63 -1.20 0.96
N LEU A 85 3.06 -2.06 1.89
CA LEU A 85 3.91 -3.24 1.64
C LEU A 85 3.28 -4.51 2.24
#